data_AF-A0A959MN45-F1
#
_entry.id   AF-A0A959MN45-F1
#
_cell.length_a   1.000
_cell.length_b   1.000
_cell.length_c   1.000
_cell.angle_alpha   90.00
_cell.angle_beta   90.00
_cell.angle_gamma   90.00
#
_symmetry.space_group_name_H-M   'P 1'
#
loop_
_entity.id
_entity.type
_entity.pdbx_description
1 polymer ?
#
loop_
_entity_poly.entity_id
_entity_poly.type
_entity_poly.pdbx_seq_one_letter_code
_entity_poly.pdbx_strand_id
1 'polypeptide(L)'
;MSFQSALIKWYQKNKRDLPFRETKDAYKIWLSEIILQQTRVEQGLPYYYKFTERYPDVFSLARASEDEVLKLWQGLGYYSRGRNLLATARVVTEKYNGVFPKQYSELLKLKGIGPYTAA
;
A
#
# COMPACT_ATOMS: atom_id res chain seq x y z
N MET A 1 28.14 21.43 3.12
CA MET A 1 27.21 20.42 2.56
C MET A 1 25.94 20.49 3.40
N SER A 2 24.76 20.68 2.81
CA SER A 2 23.51 20.78 3.60
C SER A 2 23.08 19.42 4.13
N PHE A 3 22.32 19.39 5.22
CA PHE A 3 21.76 18.16 5.79
C PHE A 3 21.01 17.33 4.72
N GLN A 4 20.15 17.97 3.93
CA GLN A 4 19.42 17.34 2.82
C GLN A 4 20.36 16.66 1.82
N SER A 5 21.41 17.35 1.38
CA SER A 5 22.35 16.80 0.39
C SER A 5 23.16 15.62 0.94
N ALA A 6 23.50 15.64 2.24
CA ALA A 6 24.16 14.51 2.89
C ALA A 6 23.24 13.29 2.99
N LEU A 7 21.98 13.49 3.39
CA LEU A 7 20.98 12.44 3.51
C LEU A 7 20.68 11.78 2.15
N ILE A 8 20.51 12.57 1.08
CA ILE A 8 20.27 12.05 -0.27
C ILE A 8 21.44 11.20 -0.75
N LYS A 9 22.68 11.68 -0.57
CA LYS A 9 23.89 10.93 -0.97
C LYS A 9 24.02 9.61 -0.21
N TRP A 10 23.72 9.62 1.09
CA TRP A 10 23.71 8.39 1.88
C TRP A 10 22.63 7.43 1.40
N TYR A 11 21.41 7.91 1.15
CA TYR A 11 20.30 7.08 0.66
C TYR A 11 20.62 6.45 -0.70
N GLN A 12 21.21 7.18 -1.64
CA GLN A 12 21.60 6.65 -2.95
C GLN A 12 22.58 5.47 -2.85
N LYS A 13 23.43 5.45 -1.83
CA LYS A 13 24.43 4.39 -1.61
C LYS A 13 23.93 3.24 -0.74
N ASN A 14 22.99 3.49 0.17
CA ASN A 14 22.62 2.56 1.24
C ASN A 14 21.13 2.18 1.25
N LYS A 15 20.34 2.62 0.26
CA LYS A 15 18.92 2.25 0.19
C LYS A 15 18.78 0.73 0.12
N ARG A 16 17.76 0.21 0.81
CA ARG A 16 17.34 -1.18 0.66
C ARG A 16 16.57 -1.36 -0.63
N ASP A 17 16.78 -2.49 -1.28
CA ASP A 17 16.02 -2.93 -2.44
C ASP A 17 14.64 -3.41 -1.98
N LEU A 18 13.62 -2.60 -2.23
CA LEU A 18 12.23 -2.90 -1.89
C LEU A 18 11.38 -2.73 -3.15
N PRO A 19 10.57 -3.73 -3.52
CA PRO A 19 9.87 -3.75 -4.81
C PRO A 19 8.93 -2.56 -5.02
N PHE A 20 8.29 -2.09 -3.95
CA PHE A 20 7.41 -0.92 -3.97
C PHE A 20 8.15 0.43 -4.10
N ARG A 21 9.49 0.45 -4.05
CA ARG A 21 10.31 1.63 -4.36
C ARG A 21 10.78 1.72 -5.80
N GLU A 22 10.68 0.62 -6.55
CA GLU A 22 11.14 0.53 -7.94
C GLU A 22 9.96 0.70 -8.93
N THR A 23 8.80 1.13 -8.44
CA THR A 23 7.59 1.38 -9.24
C THR A 23 6.99 2.75 -8.92
N LYS A 24 6.21 3.30 -9.87
CA LYS A 24 5.36 4.49 -9.69
C LYS A 24 3.87 4.16 -9.63
N ASP A 25 3.55 2.87 -9.59
CA ASP A 25 2.18 2.38 -9.50
C ASP A 25 1.58 2.69 -8.12
N ALA A 26 0.60 3.58 -8.10
CA ALA A 26 -0.07 4.04 -6.88
C ALA A 26 -0.72 2.88 -6.10
N TYR A 27 -1.27 1.87 -6.79
CA TYR A 27 -1.87 0.71 -6.14
C TYR A 27 -0.81 -0.09 -5.36
N LYS A 28 0.32 -0.36 -6.00
CA LYS A 28 1.42 -1.13 -5.39
C LYS A 28 2.07 -0.37 -4.23
N ILE A 29 2.25 0.94 -4.36
CA ILE A 29 2.78 1.78 -3.28
C ILE A 29 1.79 1.78 -2.10
N TRP A 30 0.52 2.08 -2.35
CA TRP A 30 -0.52 2.09 -1.31
C TRP A 30 -0.65 0.75 -0.59
N LEU A 31 -0.67 -0.37 -1.32
CA LEU A 31 -0.70 -1.71 -0.73
C LEU A 31 0.47 -1.93 0.23
N SER A 32 1.68 -1.52 -0.16
CA SER A 32 2.86 -1.65 0.71
C SER A 32 2.73 -0.83 1.99
N GLU A 33 2.23 0.41 1.90
CA GLU A 33 2.02 1.27 3.08
C GLU A 33 1.01 0.65 4.04
N ILE A 34 -0.11 0.10 3.53
CA ILE A 34 -1.13 -0.55 4.38
C ILE A 34 -0.58 -1.83 5.04
N ILE A 35 0.19 -2.64 4.32
CA ILE A 35 0.84 -3.85 4.88
C ILE A 35 1.84 -3.47 5.96
N LEU A 36 2.64 -2.42 5.76
CA LEU A 36 3.74 -2.03 6.64
C LEU A 36 3.31 -1.20 7.86
N GLN A 37 2.06 -0.75 7.93
CA GLN A 37 1.51 -0.17 9.16
C GLN A 37 1.68 -1.14 10.34
N GLN A 38 2.45 -0.74 11.34
CA GLN A 38 2.76 -1.54 12.54
C GLN A 38 3.30 -2.96 12.22
N THR A 39 3.93 -3.14 11.05
CA THR A 39 4.48 -4.42 10.59
C THR A 39 5.90 -4.21 10.09
N ARG A 40 6.86 -5.03 10.54
CA ARG A 40 8.26 -4.94 10.09
C ARG A 40 8.35 -5.33 8.61
N VAL A 41 9.30 -4.73 7.90
CA VAL A 41 9.52 -5.00 6.46
C VAL A 41 9.74 -6.49 6.18
N GLU A 42 10.57 -7.16 6.97
CA GLU A 42 10.86 -8.60 6.83
C GLU A 42 9.61 -9.47 6.92
N GLN A 43 8.65 -9.09 7.78
CA GLN A 43 7.39 -9.79 7.94
C GLN A 43 6.38 -9.41 6.85
N GLY A 44 6.33 -8.15 6.44
CA GLY A 44 5.36 -7.65 5.46
C GLY A 44 5.69 -8.00 4.01
N LEU A 45 6.97 -8.10 3.66
CA LEU A 45 7.42 -8.28 2.28
C LEU A 45 6.88 -9.58 1.61
N PRO A 46 6.87 -10.75 2.28
CA PRO A 46 6.24 -11.95 1.70
C PRO A 46 4.75 -11.77 1.41
N TYR A 47 4.02 -10.99 2.22
CA TYR A 47 2.61 -10.71 1.98
C TYR A 47 2.42 -9.76 0.82
N TYR A 48 3.28 -8.73 0.70
CA TYR A 48 3.27 -7.84 -0.44
C TYR A 48 3.41 -8.62 -1.76
N TYR A 49 4.33 -9.58 -1.83
CA TYR A 49 4.47 -10.42 -3.02
C TYR A 49 3.22 -11.27 -3.28
N LYS A 50 2.69 -11.96 -2.27
CA LYS A 50 1.45 -12.76 -2.41
C LYS A 50 0.25 -11.91 -2.87
N PHE A 51 0.10 -10.71 -2.33
CA PHE A 51 -0.99 -9.80 -2.71
C PHE A 51 -0.80 -9.29 -4.14
N THR A 52 0.39 -8.87 -4.54
CA THR A 52 0.65 -8.37 -5.90
C THR A 52 0.63 -9.47 -6.96
N GLU A 53 0.92 -10.71 -6.61
CA GLU A 53 0.77 -11.87 -7.48
C GLU A 53 -0.71 -12.24 -7.65
N ARG A 54 -1.47 -12.34 -6.55
CA ARG A 54 -2.90 -12.70 -6.58
C ARG A 54 -3.78 -11.61 -7.15
N TYR A 55 -3.46 -10.35 -6.83
CA TYR A 55 -4.20 -9.15 -7.20
C TYR A 55 -3.23 -8.15 -7.85
N PRO A 56 -2.94 -8.30 -9.16
CA PRO A 56 -1.96 -7.45 -9.84
C PRO A 56 -2.35 -5.98 -9.96
N ASP A 57 -3.65 -5.67 -9.86
CA ASP A 57 -4.20 -4.32 -9.94
C ASP A 57 -5.35 -4.10 -8.94
N VAL A 58 -5.75 -2.84 -8.76
CA VAL A 58 -6.83 -2.47 -7.83
C VAL A 58 -8.20 -3.06 -8.22
N PHE A 59 -8.45 -3.33 -9.51
CA PHE A 59 -9.70 -3.93 -9.99
C PHE A 59 -9.80 -5.41 -9.61
N SER A 60 -8.70 -6.14 -9.67
CA SER A 60 -8.60 -7.52 -9.24
C SER A 60 -8.80 -7.63 -7.73
N LEU A 61 -8.23 -6.71 -6.94
CA LEU A 61 -8.47 -6.66 -5.49
C LEU A 61 -9.92 -6.28 -5.16
N ALA A 62 -10.50 -5.29 -5.84
CA ALA A 62 -11.87 -4.83 -5.56
C ALA A 62 -12.93 -5.92 -5.80
N ARG A 63 -12.68 -6.82 -6.78
CA ARG A 63 -13.54 -7.97 -7.10
C ARG A 63 -13.39 -9.14 -6.12
N ALA A 64 -12.37 -9.14 -5.26
CA ALA A 64 -12.16 -10.21 -4.31
C ALA A 64 -13.26 -10.26 -3.24
N SER A 65 -13.51 -11.47 -2.71
CA SER A 65 -14.31 -11.62 -1.50
C SER A 65 -13.52 -11.15 -0.27
N GLU A 66 -14.24 -10.75 0.79
CA GLU A 66 -13.58 -10.39 2.05
C GLU A 66 -12.82 -11.60 2.62
N ASP A 67 -13.41 -12.79 2.57
CA ASP A 67 -12.79 -14.03 3.07
C ASP A 67 -11.47 -14.36 2.38
N GLU A 68 -11.38 -14.22 1.04
CA GLU A 68 -10.12 -14.41 0.32
C GLU A 68 -9.05 -13.41 0.78
N VAL A 69 -9.42 -12.13 0.91
CA VAL A 69 -8.49 -11.09 1.37
C VAL A 69 -8.03 -11.37 2.81
N LEU A 70 -8.93 -11.71 3.72
CA LEU A 70 -8.57 -11.98 5.12
C LEU A 70 -7.78 -13.27 5.27
N LYS A 71 -8.00 -14.27 4.41
CA LYS A 71 -7.17 -15.47 4.34
C LYS A 71 -5.75 -15.15 3.88
N LEU A 72 -5.58 -14.30 2.87
CA LEU A 72 -4.25 -13.82 2.47
C LEU A 72 -3.60 -12.93 3.55
N TRP A 73 -4.41 -12.21 4.33
CA TRP A 73 -3.96 -11.34 5.43
C TRP A 73 -3.61 -12.10 6.72
N GLN A 74 -3.93 -13.39 6.81
CA GLN A 74 -3.77 -14.18 8.02
C GLN A 74 -2.31 -14.18 8.50
N GLY A 75 -2.08 -13.73 9.73
CA GLY A 75 -0.75 -13.61 10.33
C GLY A 75 -0.15 -12.20 10.34
N LEU A 76 -0.73 -11.22 9.63
CA LEU A 76 -0.33 -9.81 9.72
C LEU A 76 -0.93 -9.05 10.92
N GLY A 77 -1.93 -9.62 11.59
CA GLY A 77 -2.68 -8.93 12.65
C GLY A 77 -3.46 -7.71 12.14
N TYR A 78 -4.12 -6.99 13.06
CA TYR A 78 -4.89 -5.77 12.76
C TYR A 78 -5.81 -5.93 11.53
N TYR A 79 -6.70 -6.93 11.55
CA TYR A 79 -7.55 -7.34 10.41
C TYR A 79 -8.45 -6.22 9.85
N SER A 80 -8.71 -5.17 10.63
CA SER A 80 -9.36 -3.96 10.13
C SER A 80 -8.60 -3.34 8.95
N ARG A 81 -7.27 -3.45 8.88
CA ARG A 81 -6.47 -3.02 7.72
C ARG A 81 -6.83 -3.79 6.45
N GLY A 82 -6.92 -5.11 6.52
CA GLY A 82 -7.33 -5.94 5.37
C GLY A 82 -8.75 -5.63 4.89
N ARG A 83 -9.70 -5.43 5.83
CA ARG A 83 -11.07 -5.00 5.48
C ARG A 83 -11.12 -3.62 4.85
N ASN A 84 -10.38 -2.66 5.41
CA ASN A 84 -10.33 -1.29 4.91
C ASN A 84 -9.63 -1.23 3.55
N LEU A 85 -8.59 -2.05 3.34
CA LEU A 85 -7.92 -2.22 2.05
C LEU A 85 -8.93 -2.62 0.98
N LEU A 86 -9.72 -3.68 1.22
CA LEU A 86 -10.74 -4.12 0.26
C LEU A 86 -11.84 -3.07 0.04
N ALA A 87 -12.34 -2.45 1.10
CA ALA A 87 -13.35 -1.40 1.00
C ALA A 87 -12.84 -0.20 0.17
N THR A 88 -11.60 0.23 0.39
CA THR A 88 -10.98 1.33 -0.36
C THR A 88 -10.71 0.94 -1.80
N ALA A 89 -10.30 -0.30 -2.10
CA ALA A 89 -10.15 -0.77 -3.48
C ALA A 89 -11.48 -0.66 -4.27
N ARG A 90 -12.61 -1.03 -3.63
CA ARG A 90 -13.95 -0.88 -4.22
C ARG A 90 -14.30 0.59 -4.46
N VAL A 91 -14.06 1.47 -3.48
CA VAL A 91 -14.29 2.92 -3.65
C VAL A 91 -13.44 3.50 -4.78
N VAL A 92 -12.16 3.13 -4.88
CA VAL A 92 -11.24 3.61 -5.92
C VAL A 92 -11.70 3.15 -7.30
N THR A 93 -12.14 1.90 -7.43
CA THR A 93 -12.63 1.37 -8.71
C THR A 93 -13.97 1.97 -9.12
N GLU A 94 -14.93 2.09 -8.19
CA GLU A 94 -16.27 2.61 -8.47
C GLU A 94 -16.29 4.13 -8.73
N LYS A 95 -15.59 4.92 -7.90
CA LYS A 95 -15.69 6.39 -7.94
C LYS A 95 -14.59 7.05 -8.77
N TYR A 96 -13.44 6.41 -8.88
CA TYR A 96 -12.25 7.00 -9.52
C TYR A 96 -11.71 6.14 -10.67
N ASN A 97 -12.49 5.17 -11.14
CA ASN A 97 -12.15 4.30 -12.27
C ASN A 97 -10.76 3.64 -12.13
N GLY A 98 -10.44 3.21 -10.91
CA GLY A 98 -9.17 2.54 -10.59
C GLY A 98 -7.97 3.47 -10.41
N VAL A 99 -8.16 4.79 -10.52
CA VAL A 99 -7.08 5.78 -10.37
C VAL A 99 -7.15 6.40 -8.98
N PHE A 100 -6.07 6.29 -8.21
CA PHE A 100 -6.02 6.95 -6.90
C PHE A 100 -6.06 8.48 -7.04
N PRO A 101 -6.83 9.19 -6.20
CA PRO A 101 -6.84 10.65 -6.18
C PRO A 101 -5.44 11.20 -5.93
N LYS A 102 -5.11 12.31 -6.59
CA LYS A 102 -3.81 12.99 -6.40
C LYS A 102 -3.85 14.06 -5.31
N GLN A 103 -5.05 14.50 -4.93
CA GLN A 103 -5.22 15.53 -3.91
C GLN A 103 -5.19 14.89 -2.52
N TYR A 104 -4.35 15.43 -1.65
CA TYR A 104 -4.21 15.00 -0.26
C TYR A 104 -5.56 14.93 0.49
N SER A 105 -6.41 15.94 0.31
CA SER A 105 -7.74 16.02 0.93
C SER A 105 -8.71 14.94 0.43
N GLU A 106 -8.52 14.43 -0.78
CA GLU A 106 -9.32 13.33 -1.33
C GLU A 106 -8.81 11.98 -0.85
N LEU A 107 -7.49 11.81 -0.75
CA LEU A 107 -6.86 10.61 -0.19
C LEU A 107 -7.31 10.35 1.25
N LEU A 108 -7.40 11.40 2.08
CA LEU A 108 -7.88 11.28 3.47
C LEU A 108 -9.34 10.81 3.60
N LYS A 109 -10.14 10.89 2.55
CA LYS A 109 -11.52 10.37 2.56
C LYS A 109 -11.57 8.85 2.38
N LEU A 110 -10.47 8.24 1.92
CA LEU A 110 -10.39 6.81 1.70
C LEU A 110 -10.13 6.07 3.02
N LYS A 111 -10.85 4.97 3.24
CA LYS A 111 -10.81 4.24 4.50
C LYS A 111 -9.42 3.63 4.73
N GLY A 112 -8.85 3.84 5.92
CA GLY A 112 -7.52 3.34 6.26
C GLY A 112 -6.36 4.18 5.71
N ILE A 113 -6.65 5.30 5.02
CA ILE A 113 -5.64 6.29 4.64
C ILE A 113 -5.70 7.44 5.64
N GLY A 114 -4.70 7.50 6.53
CA GLY A 114 -4.49 8.62 7.44
C GLY A 114 -3.43 9.62 6.90
N PRO A 115 -3.12 10.68 7.66
CA PRO A 115 -2.15 11.71 7.26
C PRO A 115 -0.80 11.15 6.80
N TYR A 116 -0.29 10.10 7.47
CA TYR A 116 0.97 9.45 7.11
C TYR A 116 0.92 8.78 5.73
N THR A 117 -0.18 8.08 5.40
CA THR A 117 -0.30 7.35 4.13
C THR A 117 -0.72 8.27 2.97
N ALA A 118 -1.31 9.44 3.28
CA ALA A 118 -1.71 10.42 2.27
C ALA A 118 -0.58 11.38 1.84
N ALA A 119 0.44 11.57 2.68
CA ALA A 119 1.56 12.49 2.46
C ALA A 119 2.60 11.92 1.49
#